data_AF-A0A1V8SXE2-F1
#
_entry.id   AF-A0A1V8SXE2-F1
#
_cell.length_a   1.000
_cell.length_b   1.000
_cell.length_c   1.000
_cell.angle_alpha   90.00
_cell.angle_beta   90.00
_cell.angle_gamma   90.00
#
_symmetry.space_group_name_H-M   'P 1'
#
loop_
_entity.id
_entity.type
_entity.pdbx_description
1 polymer ?
#
loop_
_entity_poly.entity_id
_entity_poly.type
_entity_poly.pdbx_seq_one_letter_code
_entity_poly.pdbx_strand_id
1 'polypeptide(L)'
;MSTQAMYECAVCYEDEIQQERVEHVNDSLVCHTCISKQFRAALRIENDYPTRLGTVQLSFSDCHHVLEPEFWVAYAKKEIEYDCPPIMRVYCT
;
A
#
# COMPACT_ATOMS: atom_id res chain seq x y z
N MET A 1 -31.58 14.90 -4.64
CA MET A 1 -30.51 14.49 -3.71
C MET A 1 -29.65 13.51 -4.48
N SER A 2 -28.38 13.83 -4.72
CA SER A 2 -27.48 12.93 -5.42
C SER A 2 -27.08 11.80 -4.47
N THR A 3 -27.62 10.61 -4.68
CA THR A 3 -27.12 9.38 -4.05
C THR A 3 -25.69 9.17 -4.55
N GLN A 4 -24.69 9.49 -3.74
CA GLN A 4 -23.31 9.06 -4.03
C GLN A 4 -23.29 7.53 -4.04
N ALA A 5 -22.65 6.95 -5.05
CA ALA A 5 -22.39 5.52 -5.07
C ALA A 5 -21.44 5.18 -3.92
N MET A 6 -21.90 4.30 -3.03
CA MET A 6 -21.14 3.74 -1.92
C MET A 6 -20.49 2.44 -2.37
N TYR A 7 -19.23 2.22 -2.00
CA TYR A 7 -18.47 1.01 -2.35
C TYR A 7 -18.08 0.23 -1.09
N GLU A 8 -17.87 -1.08 -1.27
CA GLU A 8 -17.41 -1.99 -0.23
C GLU A 8 -15.94 -2.39 -0.48
N CYS A 9 -15.14 -2.38 0.58
CA CYS A 9 -13.74 -2.81 0.51
C CYS A 9 -13.62 -4.34 0.61
N ALA A 10 -12.98 -4.97 -0.37
CA ALA A 10 -12.75 -6.42 -0.40
C ALA A 10 -11.82 -6.95 0.70
N VAL A 11 -11.12 -6.06 1.44
CA VAL A 11 -10.16 -6.44 2.49
C VAL A 11 -10.75 -6.34 3.89
N CYS A 12 -11.40 -5.23 4.21
CA CYS A 12 -11.94 -4.97 5.55
C CYS A 12 -13.46 -5.04 5.62
N TYR A 13 -14.14 -5.24 4.48
CA TYR A 13 -15.61 -5.29 4.37
C TYR A 13 -16.31 -4.04 4.93
N GLU A 14 -15.58 -2.93 5.00
CA GLU A 14 -16.19 -1.62 5.29
C GLU A 14 -17.01 -1.25 4.07
N ASP A 15 -18.31 -1.12 4.29
CA ASP A 15 -19.28 -0.57 3.37
C ASP A 15 -19.34 0.96 3.52
N GLU A 16 -20.04 1.65 2.62
CA GLU A 16 -20.19 3.11 2.65
C GLU A 16 -18.91 3.92 2.34
N ILE A 17 -17.99 3.36 1.56
CA ILE A 17 -16.78 4.09 1.15
C ILE A 17 -17.06 4.93 -0.10
N GLN A 18 -16.64 6.19 -0.05
CA GLN A 18 -16.71 7.11 -1.19
C GLN A 18 -15.79 6.67 -2.34
N GLN A 19 -16.21 6.91 -3.58
CA GLN A 19 -15.44 6.54 -4.78
C GLN A 19 -13.99 7.04 -4.77
N GLU A 20 -13.76 8.26 -4.28
CA GLU A 20 -12.43 8.87 -4.17
C GLU A 20 -11.51 8.24 -3.11
N ARG A 21 -12.01 7.26 -2.35
CA ARG A 21 -11.28 6.56 -1.28
C ARG A 21 -11.12 5.07 -1.54
N VAL A 22 -11.40 4.62 -2.76
CA VAL A 22 -11.20 3.24 -3.21
C VAL A 22 -10.33 3.18 -4.44
N GLU A 23 -9.51 2.14 -4.51
CA GLU A 23 -8.73 1.79 -5.71
C GLU A 23 -9.23 0.47 -6.28
N HIS A 24 -9.14 0.35 -7.61
CA HIS A 24 -9.30 -0.93 -8.28
C HIS A 24 -7.97 -1.71 -8.21
N VAL A 25 -7.99 -2.83 -7.50
CA VAL A 25 -6.88 -3.78 -7.45
C VAL A 25 -7.35 -5.06 -8.14
N ASN A 26 -6.97 -5.23 -9.40
CA ASN A 26 -7.59 -6.19 -10.33
C ASN A 26 -9.13 -6.03 -10.34
N ASP A 27 -9.86 -7.11 -10.05
CA ASP A 27 -11.33 -7.16 -10.07
C ASP A 27 -11.96 -6.77 -8.72
N SER A 28 -11.17 -6.27 -7.76
CA SER A 28 -11.61 -5.93 -6.41
C SER A 28 -11.44 -4.45 -6.10
N LEU A 29 -12.37 -3.89 -5.33
CA LEU A 29 -12.28 -2.55 -4.79
C LEU A 29 -11.67 -2.58 -3.39
N VAL A 30 -10.67 -1.74 -3.15
CA VAL A 30 -9.95 -1.72 -1.89
C VAL A 30 -9.83 -0.29 -1.38
N CYS A 31 -10.16 -0.07 -0.10
CA CYS A 31 -10.07 1.26 0.49
C CYS A 31 -8.61 1.71 0.66
N HIS A 32 -8.42 3.03 0.58
CA HIS A 32 -7.13 3.70 0.79
C HIS A 32 -6.47 3.29 2.11
N THR A 33 -7.26 3.10 3.17
CA THR A 33 -6.77 2.68 4.48
C THR A 33 -6.11 1.29 4.43
N CYS A 34 -6.71 0.33 3.74
CA CYS A 34 -6.15 -1.02 3.61
C CYS A 34 -4.89 -1.02 2.75
N ILE A 35 -4.88 -0.27 1.65
CA ILE A 35 -3.68 -0.10 0.79
C ILE A 35 -2.54 0.51 1.61
N SER A 36 -2.81 1.62 2.30
CA SER A 36 -1.82 2.28 3.16
C SER A 36 -1.26 1.36 4.25
N LYS A 37 -2.10 0.51 4.86
CA LYS A 37 -1.65 -0.50 5.84
C LYS A 37 -0.68 -1.51 5.24
N GLN A 38 -0.91 -1.99 4.01
CA GLN A 38 0.00 -2.93 3.35
C GLN A 38 1.36 -2.29 3.08
N PHE A 39 1.39 -1.06 2.55
CA PHE A 39 2.64 -0.33 2.35
C PHE A 39 3.39 -0.08 3.66
N ARG A 40 2.67 0.21 4.76
CA ARG A 40 3.23 0.34 6.11
C ARG A 40 3.81 -0.97 6.65
N ALA A 41 3.21 -2.11 6.35
CA ALA A 41 3.75 -3.42 6.71
C ALA A 41 5.07 -3.69 5.99
N ALA A 42 5.11 -3.48 4.66
CA ALA A 42 6.31 -3.64 3.84
C ALA A 42 7.50 -2.78 4.31
N LEU A 43 7.26 -1.58 4.84
CA LEU A 43 8.34 -0.77 5.43
C LEU A 43 8.99 -1.38 6.68
N ARG A 44 8.24 -2.19 7.43
CA ARG A 44 8.67 -2.73 8.73
C ARG A 44 9.17 -4.16 8.63
N ILE A 45 8.61 -4.93 7.71
CA ILE A 45 8.83 -6.37 7.56
C ILE A 45 9.25 -6.62 6.12
N GLU A 46 10.49 -7.06 5.93
CA GLU A 46 11.05 -7.34 4.60
C GLU A 46 10.28 -8.44 3.85
N ASN A 47 9.74 -9.43 4.58
CA ASN A 47 8.90 -10.48 3.98
C ASN A 47 7.59 -9.97 3.38
N ASP A 48 7.14 -8.79 3.79
CA ASP A 48 5.94 -8.13 3.24
C ASP A 48 6.30 -7.22 2.05
N TYR A 49 7.58 -7.18 1.65
CA TYR A 49 8.08 -6.48 0.48
C TYR A 49 8.35 -7.47 -0.67
N PRO A 50 7.90 -7.19 -1.92
CA PRO A 50 7.13 -6.02 -2.33
C PRO A 50 5.70 -6.06 -1.79
N THR A 51 5.09 -4.88 -1.61
CA THR A 51 3.74 -4.75 -1.06
C THR A 51 2.74 -5.56 -1.89
N ARG A 52 1.90 -6.36 -1.23
CA ARG A 52 0.89 -7.21 -1.89
C ARG A 52 -0.49 -7.10 -1.24
N LEU A 53 -1.52 -7.34 -2.05
CA LEU A 53 -2.88 -7.67 -1.62
C LEU A 53 -3.24 -9.04 -2.17
N GLY A 54 -3.23 -10.05 -1.29
CA GLY A 54 -3.34 -11.44 -1.70
C GLY A 54 -2.19 -11.81 -2.64
N THR A 55 -2.51 -12.20 -3.88
CA THR A 55 -1.53 -12.54 -4.91
C THR A 55 -1.08 -11.34 -5.75
N VAL A 56 -1.75 -10.20 -5.63
CA VAL A 56 -1.51 -9.01 -6.46
C VAL A 56 -0.41 -8.17 -5.83
N GLN A 57 0.65 -7.90 -6.58
CA GLN A 57 1.66 -6.93 -6.19
C GLN A 57 1.15 -5.51 -6.45
N LEU A 58 1.25 -4.64 -5.43
CA LEU A 58 0.89 -3.25 -5.57
C LEU A 58 2.10 -2.44 -6.03
N SER A 59 1.90 -1.62 -7.06
CA SER A 59 2.90 -0.68 -7.51
C SER A 59 2.88 0.56 -6.62
N PHE A 60 4.06 0.97 -6.13
CA PHE A 60 4.18 2.23 -5.39
C PHE A 60 3.82 3.43 -6.29
N SER A 61 4.21 3.43 -7.58
CA SER A 61 3.87 4.52 -8.50
C SER A 61 2.38 4.70 -8.69
N ASP A 62 1.62 3.61 -8.63
CA ASP A 62 0.19 3.62 -8.91
C ASP A 62 -0.62 3.93 -7.65
N CYS A 63 -0.03 3.75 -6.46
CA CYS A 63 -0.68 3.98 -5.17
C CYS A 63 -0.08 5.16 -4.37
N HIS A 64 0.88 5.92 -4.91
CA HIS A 64 1.56 6.97 -4.15
C HIS A 64 0.61 8.07 -3.65
N HIS A 65 -0.48 8.38 -4.37
CA HIS A 65 -1.50 9.35 -3.97
C HIS A 65 -2.35 8.89 -2.77
N VAL A 66 -2.32 7.60 -2.47
CA VAL A 66 -2.95 7.01 -1.27
C VAL A 66 -2.06 7.18 -0.03
N LEU A 67 -0.79 7.51 -0.22
CA LEU A 67 0.24 7.56 0.81
C LEU A 67 0.65 9.00 1.13
N GLU A 68 0.97 9.26 2.39
CA GLU A 68 1.52 10.56 2.81
C GLU A 68 2.89 10.82 2.16
N PRO A 69 3.23 12.05 1.75
CA PRO A 69 4.49 12.36 1.08
C PRO A 69 5.75 11.94 1.85
N GLU A 70 5.72 12.04 3.18
CA GLU A 70 6.81 11.60 4.07
C GLU A 70 7.08 10.10 3.93
N PHE A 71 6.05 9.33 3.58
CA PHE A 71 6.11 7.90 3.37
C PHE A 71 6.93 7.53 2.13
N TRP A 72 6.93 8.40 1.11
CA TRP A 72 7.56 8.11 -0.17
C TRP A 72 9.07 7.96 -0.04
N VAL A 73 9.69 8.86 0.74
CA VAL A 73 11.13 8.83 1.01
C VAL A 73 11.52 7.58 1.80
N ALA A 74 10.71 7.18 2.79
CA ALA A 74 10.95 5.99 3.58
C ALA A 74 10.86 4.71 2.72
N TYR A 75 9.88 4.65 1.82
CA TYR A 75 9.68 3.50 0.94
C TYR A 75 10.80 3.35 -0.09
N ALA A 76 11.22 4.44 -0.73
CA ALA A 76 12.36 4.42 -1.64
C ALA A 76 13.66 3.96 -0.96
N LYS A 77 13.89 4.35 0.30
CA LYS A 77 15.05 3.86 1.08
C LYS A 77 14.96 2.36 1.35
N LYS A 78 13.77 1.85 1.68
CA LYS A 78 13.57 0.42 1.95
C LYS A 78 13.68 -0.44 0.70
N GLU A 79 13.25 0.04 -0.46
CA GLU A 79 13.47 -0.63 -1.74
C GLU A 79 14.96 -0.87 -1.99
N ILE A 80 15.80 0.15 -1.82
CA ILE A 80 17.26 0.01 -1.95
C ILE A 80 17.83 -0.94 -0.88
N GLU A 81 17.36 -0.83 0.37
CA GLU A 81 17.82 -1.68 1.45
C GLU A 81 17.50 -3.17 1.20
N TYR A 82 16.27 -3.47 0.78
CA TYR A 82 15.80 -4.85 0.59
C TYR A 82 16.34 -5.51 -0.67
N ASP A 83 16.73 -4.73 -1.69
CA ASP A 83 17.48 -5.25 -2.83
C ASP A 83 18.91 -5.68 -2.44
N CYS A 84 19.47 -5.12 -1.36
CA CYS A 84 20.75 -5.53 -0.80
C CYS A 84 20.59 -6.73 0.15
N PRO A 85 21.29 -7.87 -0.04
CA PRO A 85 21.22 -9.00 0.89
C PRO A 85 21.59 -8.61 2.33
N PRO A 86 20.91 -9.13 3.38
CA PRO A 86 21.12 -8.70 4.76
C PRO A 86 22.57 -8.71 5.24
N ILE A 87 23.38 -9.68 4.79
CA ILE A 87 24.80 -9.81 5.16
C ILE A 87 25.69 -8.69 4.61
N MET A 88 25.24 -7.97 3.58
CA MET A 88 25.96 -6.87 2.94
C MET A 88 25.49 -5.49 3.41
N ARG A 89 24.46 -5.41 4.27
CA ARG A 89 23.91 -4.13 4.75
C ARG A 89 24.79 -3.55 5.87
N VAL A 90 25.09 -2.26 5.76
CA VAL A 90 25.79 -1.48 6.78
C VAL A 90 24.89 -0.31 7.18
N TYR A 91 24.58 -0.19 8.46
CA TYR A 91 23.71 0.85 9.00
C TYR A 91 24.55 1.90 9.73
N CYS A 92 24.28 3.18 9.49
CA CYS A 92 24.83 4.24 10.32
C CYS A 92 24.23 4.16 11.73
N THR A 93 25.08 4.28 12.75
CA THR A 93 24.69 4.43 14.16
C THR A 93 24.38 5.87 14.51
#